data_AF-A0A1X7UXA3-F1
#
_entry.id   AF-A0A1X7UXA3-F1
#
_cell.length_a   1.000
_cell.length_b   1.000
_cell.length_c   1.000
_cell.angle_alpha   90.00
_cell.angle_beta   90.00
_cell.angle_gamma   90.00
#
_symmetry.space_group_name_H-M   'P 1'
#
loop_
_entity.id
_entity.type
_entity.pdbx_description
1 polymer ?
#
loop_
_entity_poly.entity_id
_entity_poly.type
_entity_poly.pdbx_seq_one_letter_code
_entity_poly.pdbx_strand_id
1 'polypeptide(L)' 'MNPTAASLDNLFQDIPFLDSELIGKLKIELPNYLLRAQDVDPNLSPMEWWKLNSELLPTWCTVAKKMLLLQPSSASVER' A
#
# COMPACT_ATOMS: atom_id res chain seq x y z
N MET A 1 11.88 0.99 9.65
CA MET A 1 11.14 2.20 10.08
C MET A 1 9.67 1.94 9.83
N ASN A 2 8.80 2.17 10.82
CA ASN A 2 7.36 1.97 10.67
C ASN A 2 6.74 3.21 10.01
N PRO A 3 5.81 3.07 9.05
CA PRO A 3 5.12 4.22 8.48
C PRO A 3 4.36 4.97 9.56
N THR A 4 4.49 6.30 9.58
CA THR A 4 3.74 7.19 10.46
C THR A 4 2.73 8.00 9.66
N ALA A 5 1.75 8.63 10.32
CA ALA A 5 0.80 9.52 9.66
C ALA A 5 1.50 10.67 8.90
N ALA A 6 2.64 11.15 9.39
CA ALA A 6 3.47 12.15 8.70
C ALA A 6 4.18 11.56 7.46
N SER A 7 4.58 10.29 7.52
CA SER A 7 5.13 9.58 6.35
C SER A 7 4.09 9.45 5.23
N LEU A 8 2.81 9.21 5.57
CA LEU A 8 1.72 9.15 4.58
C LEU A 8 1.43 10.51 3.94
N ASP A 9 1.65 11.59 4.67
CA ASP A 9 1.49 12.96 4.16
C ASP A 9 2.54 13.29 3.10
N ASN A 10 3.79 12.85 3.32
CA ASN A 10 4.84 12.99 2.31
C ASN A 10 4.62 12.08 1.10
N LEU A 11 4.04 10.88 1.29
CA LEU A 11 3.73 9.94 0.21
C LEU A 11 2.72 10.52 -0.81
N PHE A 12 1.80 11.38 -0.35
CA PHE A 12 0.85 12.11 -1.20
C PHE A 12 1.54 13.05 -2.21
N GLN A 13 2.69 13.63 -1.86
CA GLN A 13 3.39 14.57 -2.75
C GLN A 13 4.06 13.88 -3.95
N ASP A 14 4.39 12.59 -3.82
CA ASP A 14 5.12 11.84 -4.84
C ASP A 14 4.18 11.05 -5.78
N ILE A 15 2.95 10.80 -5.35
CA ILE A 15 2.06 9.85 -6.02
C ILE A 15 0.81 10.55 -6.56
N PRO A 16 0.66 10.65 -7.89
CA PRO A 16 -0.32 11.53 -8.52
C PRO A 16 -1.78 11.09 -8.36
N PHE A 17 -2.03 9.85 -7.93
CA PHE A 17 -3.39 9.33 -7.75
C PHE A 17 -3.85 9.27 -6.29
N LEU A 18 -2.97 9.61 -5.34
CA LEU A 18 -3.37 9.69 -3.94
C LEU A 18 -3.97 11.07 -3.71
N ASP A 19 -5.22 11.11 -3.24
CA ASP A 19 -5.91 12.34 -2.86
C ASP A 19 -6.01 12.45 -1.34
N SER A 20 -6.31 13.65 -0.81
CA SER A 20 -6.48 13.88 0.63
C SER A 20 -7.51 12.93 1.28
N GLU A 21 -8.55 12.53 0.54
CA GLU A 21 -9.55 11.56 1.02
C GLU A 21 -8.95 10.16 1.19
N LEU A 22 -8.18 9.67 0.20
CA LEU A 22 -7.49 8.39 0.27
C LEU A 22 -6.45 8.39 1.41
N ILE A 23 -5.71 9.48 1.59
CA ILE A 23 -4.77 9.62 2.70
C ILE A 23 -5.47 9.56 4.05
N GLY A 24 -6.62 10.23 4.19
CA GLY A 24 -7.45 10.14 5.40
C GLY A 24 -7.83 8.69 5.72
N LYS A 25 -8.29 7.95 4.71
CA LYS A 25 -8.63 6.52 4.84
C LYS A 25 -7.41 5.64 5.17
N LEU A 26 -6.25 5.89 4.56
CA LEU A 26 -5.00 5.19 4.89
C LEU A 26 -4.54 5.45 6.34
N LYS A 27 -4.67 6.70 6.82
CA LYS A 27 -4.37 7.08 8.21
C LYS A 27 -5.30 6.35 9.20
N ILE A 28 -6.57 6.17 8.85
CA ILE A 28 -7.54 5.38 9.65
C ILE A 28 -7.15 3.89 9.70
N GLU A 29 -6.70 3.33 8.58
CA GLU A 29 -6.28 1.92 8.49
C GLU A 29 -4.86 1.68 9.04
N LEU A 30 -4.04 2.73 9.22
CA LEU A 30 -2.65 2.65 9.65
C LEU A 30 -2.40 1.78 10.90
N PRO A 31 -3.15 1.88 12.02
CA PRO A 31 -2.92 1.02 13.18
C PRO A 31 -3.13 -0.47 12.85
N ASN A 32 -4.13 -0.79 12.03
CA ASN A 32 -4.36 -2.17 11.58
C ASN A 32 -3.24 -2.63 10.65
N TYR A 33 -2.78 -1.77 9.74
CA TYR A 33 -1.66 -2.07 8.87
C TYR A 33 -0.39 -2.38 9.68
N LEU A 34 -0.06 -1.56 10.68
CA LEU A 34 1.11 -1.76 11.53
C LEU A 34 1.03 -3.05 12.34
N LEU A 35 -0.16 -3.41 12.84
CA LEU A 35 -0.36 -4.67 13.57
C LEU A 35 -0.15 -5.88 12.66
N ARG A 36 -0.65 -5.83 11.42
CA ARG A 36 -0.55 -6.94 10.45
C ARG A 36 0.80 -7.04 9.77
N ALA A 37 1.51 -5.92 9.61
CA ALA A 37 2.85 -5.89 9.06
C ALA A 37 3.92 -6.34 10.06
N GLN A 38 3.57 -6.48 11.35
CA GLN A 38 4.51 -6.85 12.41
C GLN A 38 4.89 -8.33 12.39
N ASP A 39 3.98 -9.19 11.94
CA ASP A 39 4.14 -10.66 11.92
C ASP A 39 3.84 -11.20 10.50
N VAL A 40 4.48 -10.59 9.49
CA VAL A 40 4.37 -11.09 8.13
C VAL A 40 5.23 -12.34 7.97
N ASP A 41 4.59 -13.46 7.58
CA ASP A 41 5.33 -14.66 7.23
C ASP A 41 6.25 -14.38 6.03
N PRO A 42 7.57 -14.65 6.13
CA PRO A 42 8.52 -14.32 5.08
C PRO A 42 8.39 -15.20 3.83
N ASN A 43 7.65 -16.31 3.91
CA ASN A 43 7.38 -17.19 2.76
C ASN A 43 6.08 -16.80 2.04
N LEU A 44 5.29 -15.89 2.60
CA LEU A 44 4.05 -15.43 2.02
C LEU A 44 4.31 -14.40 0.91
N SER A 45 3.78 -14.66 -0.29
CA SER A 45 3.84 -13.72 -1.39
C SER A 45 3.15 -12.39 -1.01
N PRO A 46 3.71 -11.23 -1.39
CA PRO A 46 3.07 -9.93 -1.15
C PRO A 46 1.62 -9.86 -1.64
N MET A 47 1.31 -10.50 -2.78
CA MET A 47 -0.05 -10.54 -3.34
C MET A 47 -1.00 -11.33 -2.44
N GLU A 48 -0.53 -12.45 -1.88
CA GLU A 48 -1.32 -13.28 -0.97
C GLU A 48 -1.53 -12.56 0.37
N TRP A 49 -0.52 -11.86 0.89
CA TRP A 49 -0.67 -11.03 2.08
C TRP A 49 -1.73 -9.92 1.88
N TRP A 50 -1.69 -9.21 0.74
CA TRP A 50 -2.69 -8.19 0.42
C TRP A 50 -4.11 -8.75 0.26
N LYS A 51 -4.23 -9.98 -0.24
CA LYS A 51 -5.50 -10.69 -0.39
C LYS A 51 -6.06 -11.13 0.97
N LEU A 52 -5.22 -11.66 1.85
CA LEU A 52 -5.63 -12.07 3.21
C LEU A 52 -6.05 -10.88 4.08
N ASN A 53 -5.49 -9.69 3.83
CA ASN A 53 -5.80 -8.50 4.61
C ASN A 53 -6.77 -7.54 3.91
N SER A 54 -7.35 -7.90 2.76
CA SER A 54 -8.15 -6.96 1.95
C SER A 54 -9.42 -6.48 2.64
N GLU A 55 -10.01 -7.29 3.52
CA GLU A 55 -11.21 -6.90 4.27
C GLU A 55 -10.92 -5.87 5.36
N LEU A 56 -9.72 -5.92 5.95
CA LEU A 56 -9.32 -5.05 7.06
C LEU A 56 -8.49 -3.85 6.61
N LEU A 57 -7.85 -3.97 5.46
CA LEU A 57 -7.02 -2.95 4.83
C LEU A 57 -7.50 -2.68 3.39
N PRO A 58 -8.79 -2.38 3.16
CA PRO A 58 -9.34 -2.24 1.82
C PRO A 58 -8.74 -1.05 1.06
N THR A 59 -8.46 0.07 1.75
CA THR A 59 -7.83 1.24 1.13
C THR A 59 -6.38 0.94 0.79
N TRP A 60 -5.63 0.37 1.72
CA TRP A 60 -4.24 -0.02 1.45
C TRP A 60 -4.11 -1.03 0.30
N CYS A 61 -4.99 -2.04 0.24
CA CYS A 61 -5.01 -3.02 -0.84
C CYS A 61 -5.32 -2.36 -2.20
N THR A 62 -6.22 -1.38 -2.23
CA THR A 62 -6.55 -0.60 -3.43
C THR A 62 -5.37 0.25 -3.89
N VAL A 63 -4.69 0.93 -2.97
CA VAL A 63 -3.50 1.73 -3.27
C VAL A 63 -2.36 0.83 -3.76
N ALA A 64 -2.11 -0.31 -3.12
CA ALA A 64 -1.11 -1.28 -3.56
C ALA A 64 -1.39 -1.80 -4.97
N LYS A 65 -2.64 -2.10 -5.30
CA LYS A 65 -3.05 -2.47 -6.67
C LYS A 65 -2.78 -1.35 -7.66
N LYS A 66 -3.18 -0.12 -7.35
CA LYS A 66 -2.93 1.05 -8.20
C LYS A 66 -1.43 1.30 -8.40
N MET A 67 -0.61 1.10 -7.38
CA MET A 67 0.86 1.15 -7.48
C MET A 67 1.42 0.12 -8.44
N LEU A 68 0.95 -1.12 -8.38
CA LEU A 68 1.34 -2.18 -9.31
C LEU A 68 0.94 -1.84 -10.75
N LEU A 69 -0.17 -1.13 -10.95
CA LEU A 69 -0.59 -0.65 -12.27
C LEU A 69 0.21 0.57 -12.75
N LEU A 70 0.79 1.35 -11.82
CA LEU A 70 1.69 2.46 -12.13
C LEU A 70 3.15 2.06 -12.33
N GLN A 71 3.48 0.78 -12.18
CA GLN A 71 4.81 0.29 -12.53
C GLN A 71 5.15 0.84 -13.93
N PRO A 72 6.30 1.52 -14.08
CA PRO A 72 6.66 2.06 -15.37
C PRO A 72 6.71 0.87 -16.32
N SER A 73 6.10 1.04 -17.48
CA SER A 73 6.27 0.16 -18.63
C SER A 73 7.75 0.18 -19.02
N SER A 74 8.59 -0.52 -18.26
CA SER A 74 10.02 -0.75 -18.53
C SER A 74 10.36 -2.23 -18.43
N ALA A 75 9.40 -3.09 -18.03
CA ALA A 75 9.51 -4.55 -18.08
C ALA A 75 8.58 -5.16 -19.15
N SER A 76 8.22 -4.39 -20.19
CA SER A 76 7.45 -4.90 -21.32
C SER A 76 7.94 -4.29 -22.64
N VAL A 77 9.23 -4.42 -22.94
CA VAL A 77 9.79 -4.45 -24.30
C VAL A 77 11.28 -4.82 -24.21
N GLU A 78 11.71 -5.77 -25.07
CA GLU A 78 13.08 -6.29 -25.31
C GLU A 78 13.55 -7.53 -24.51
N ARG A 79 13.12 -8.72 -24.92
CA ARG A 79 13.94 -9.70 -25.69
C ARG A 79 13.09 -10.84 -26.25
#